data_AF-A0A4Y9XV02-F1
#
_entry.id   AF-A0A4Y9XV02-F1
#
_cell.length_a   1.000
_cell.length_b   1.000
_cell.length_c   1.000
_cell.angle_alpha   90.00
_cell.angle_beta   90.00
_cell.angle_gamma   90.00
#
_symmetry.space_group_name_H-M   'P 1'
#
loop_
_entity.id
_entity.type
_entity.pdbx_description
1 polymer ?
#
loop_
_entity_poly.entity_id
_entity_poly.type
_entity_poly.pdbx_seq_one_letter_code
_entity_poly.pdbx_strand_id
1 'polypeptide(L)'
;MADRYWMDALKIRRRNWGLVPAPLPYGAPTGRGADKTTRDFLICFGLEDSPATFRRRALGHLASYETASGPVVFSNRSRTTLRVSLRLLNSDGTEEVYYNQYQESDNGSLDGILRAAQRELIEQEIFTALIRGAGNLPTTTARVSERLIVIEIAQGTELYLELVESDTLPSPSQPAVHSIGQTKCDMIYHLLHILLLRLHSHIKERRLSTSNGPQVDPASAPVSPTVLQPVIDILQYETFCQRVKAEMGKIVSALTKAGVPIKFEFNAVGETGEEIVRLICEDGASHIGGETTIRIDNSRTLRFTFHSPSSLIAHISQATLSISSITQLVQLLRDETEKCLLQRICDVGNQATEQLNGVWFVDLLVSRSIGKWEGCVINFRISYDSDSTISCTVSRLIRSEKHSKTYMDTFTSGKIALFDWIRQLIQKTIVS
;
A
#
# COMPACT_ATOMS: atom_id res chain seq x y z
N MET A 1 -2.81 -18.79 -53.65
CA MET A 1 -2.34 -19.39 -52.36
C MET A 1 -1.04 -18.77 -51.86
N ALA A 2 -0.03 -18.60 -52.73
CA ALA A 2 1.03 -17.60 -52.51
C ALA A 2 0.42 -16.21 -52.21
N ASP A 3 -0.71 -15.88 -52.84
CA ASP A 3 -1.45 -14.65 -52.57
C ASP A 3 -1.91 -14.52 -51.12
N ARG A 4 -2.26 -15.62 -50.44
CA ARG A 4 -2.69 -15.57 -49.02
C ARG A 4 -1.51 -15.22 -48.12
N TYR A 5 -0.36 -15.84 -48.36
CA TYR A 5 0.89 -15.51 -47.68
C TYR A 5 1.24 -14.02 -47.85
N TRP A 6 1.25 -13.52 -49.09
CA TRP A 6 1.56 -12.11 -49.37
C TRP A 6 0.49 -11.16 -48.84
N MET A 7 -0.80 -11.53 -48.88
CA MET A 7 -1.87 -10.76 -48.26
C MET A 7 -1.71 -10.67 -46.74
N ASP A 8 -1.35 -11.76 -46.07
CA ASP A 8 -1.15 -11.78 -44.63
C ASP A 8 0.13 -11.00 -44.24
N ALA A 9 1.21 -11.11 -45.03
CA ALA A 9 2.40 -10.26 -44.87
C ALA A 9 2.08 -8.75 -45.04
N LEU A 10 1.24 -8.40 -46.04
CA LEU A 10 0.76 -7.03 -46.22
C LEU A 10 -0.12 -6.57 -45.05
N LYS A 11 -0.98 -7.43 -44.50
CA LYS A 11 -1.77 -7.11 -43.29
C LYS A 11 -0.86 -6.83 -42.09
N ILE A 12 0.16 -7.65 -41.87
CA ILE A 12 1.16 -7.48 -40.81
C ILE A 12 1.86 -6.14 -40.98
N ARG A 13 2.33 -5.81 -42.19
CA ARG A 13 2.99 -4.55 -42.48
C ARG A 13 2.07 -3.34 -42.29
N ARG A 14 0.81 -3.42 -42.75
CA ARG A 14 -0.20 -2.36 -42.56
C ARG A 14 -0.53 -2.10 -41.09
N ARG A 15 -0.35 -3.10 -40.23
CA ARG A 15 -0.51 -3.00 -38.77
C ARG A 15 0.79 -2.59 -38.04
N ASN A 16 1.84 -2.22 -38.79
CA ASN A 16 3.13 -1.75 -38.28
C ASN A 16 3.91 -2.78 -37.45
N TRP A 17 3.67 -4.08 -37.64
CA TRP A 17 4.55 -5.10 -37.10
C TRP A 17 5.91 -5.09 -37.82
N GLY A 18 6.97 -5.39 -37.08
CA GLY A 18 8.33 -5.46 -37.62
C GLY A 18 8.47 -6.66 -38.55
N LEU A 19 8.98 -6.44 -39.76
CA LEU A 19 9.30 -7.49 -40.73
C LEU A 19 10.80 -7.44 -41.04
N VAL A 20 11.48 -8.56 -40.87
CA VAL A 20 12.91 -8.72 -41.13
C VAL A 20 13.10 -9.89 -42.10
N PRO A 21 13.98 -9.80 -43.12
CA PRO A 21 14.25 -10.94 -44.00
C PRO A 21 14.78 -12.13 -43.20
N ALA A 22 14.30 -13.34 -43.50
CA ALA A 22 14.77 -14.54 -42.79
C ALA A 22 16.23 -14.85 -43.14
N PRO A 23 17.04 -15.34 -42.19
CA PRO A 23 18.42 -15.70 -42.45
C PRO A 23 18.49 -16.81 -43.49
N LEU A 24 19.54 -16.80 -44.31
CA LEU A 24 19.78 -17.86 -45.29
C LEU A 24 19.96 -19.21 -44.57
N PRO A 25 19.42 -20.31 -45.13
CA PRO A 25 19.64 -21.64 -44.59
C PRO A 25 21.14 -21.99 -44.56
N TYR A 26 21.54 -22.77 -43.56
CA TYR A 26 22.92 -23.24 -43.41
C TYR A 26 23.40 -23.93 -44.71
N GLY A 27 24.54 -23.49 -45.24
CA GLY A 27 25.11 -24.01 -46.50
C GLY A 27 24.73 -23.20 -47.76
N ALA A 28 23.90 -22.17 -47.65
CA ALA A 28 23.66 -21.25 -48.76
C ALA A 28 24.93 -20.46 -49.13
N PRO A 29 25.20 -20.20 -50.42
CA PRO A 29 26.45 -19.59 -50.86
C PRO A 29 26.57 -18.13 -50.37
N THR A 30 27.47 -17.88 -49.40
CA THR A 30 27.74 -16.59 -48.73
C THR A 30 28.45 -15.52 -49.58
N GLY A 31 28.43 -15.65 -50.91
CA GLY A 31 29.06 -14.70 -51.83
C GLY A 31 28.33 -13.34 -51.89
N ARG A 32 29.09 -12.24 -51.95
CA ARG A 32 28.61 -10.83 -52.01
C ARG A 32 27.65 -10.61 -53.18
N GLY A 33 26.39 -10.31 -52.88
CA GLY A 33 25.36 -9.88 -53.82
C GLY A 33 24.02 -9.68 -53.12
N ALA A 34 23.33 -8.58 -53.41
CA ALA A 34 22.08 -8.17 -52.74
C ALA A 34 20.87 -9.11 -53.00
N ASP A 35 21.00 -10.05 -53.95
CA ASP A 35 19.91 -10.92 -54.40
C ASP A 35 19.78 -12.26 -53.65
N LYS A 36 20.46 -12.42 -52.51
CA LYS A 36 20.41 -13.64 -51.68
C LYS A 36 19.74 -13.41 -50.33
N THR A 37 18.62 -12.71 -50.30
CA THR A 37 17.70 -12.81 -49.17
C THR A 37 16.80 -14.02 -49.38
N THR A 38 16.49 -14.77 -48.33
CA THR A 38 15.43 -15.78 -48.41
C THR A 38 14.14 -15.10 -48.89
N ARG A 39 13.25 -15.84 -49.57
CA ARG A 39 11.94 -15.32 -49.99
C ARG A 39 10.94 -15.20 -48.82
N ASP A 40 11.43 -15.33 -47.58
CA ASP A 40 10.62 -15.40 -46.37
C ASP A 40 10.94 -14.27 -45.40
N PHE A 41 9.93 -13.89 -44.61
CA PHE A 41 10.03 -12.86 -43.59
C PHE A 41 9.83 -13.44 -42.20
N LEU A 42 10.61 -12.91 -41.26
CA LEU A 42 10.38 -13.04 -39.84
C LEU A 42 9.57 -11.86 -39.34
N ILE A 43 8.60 -12.15 -38.47
CA ILE A 43 7.77 -11.18 -37.78
C ILE A 43 8.40 -10.94 -36.41
N CYS A 44 8.84 -9.70 -36.17
CA CYS A 44 9.31 -9.26 -34.86
C CYS A 44 8.10 -8.73 -34.07
N PHE A 45 7.77 -9.39 -32.96
CA PHE A 45 6.65 -9.02 -32.11
C PHE A 45 7.05 -8.55 -30.70
N GLY A 46 8.36 -8.54 -30.38
CA GLY A 46 8.86 -8.07 -29.09
C GLY A 46 8.94 -6.55 -29.01
N LEU A 47 9.09 -6.01 -27.81
CA LEU A 47 9.32 -4.57 -27.62
C LEU A 47 10.75 -4.22 -28.05
N GLU A 48 10.92 -3.04 -28.63
CA GLU A 48 12.22 -2.58 -29.14
C GLU A 48 13.25 -2.40 -28.02
N ASP A 49 12.79 -1.92 -26.86
CA ASP A 49 13.60 -1.63 -25.68
C ASP A 49 13.86 -2.86 -24.80
N SER A 50 13.20 -3.99 -25.06
CA SER A 50 13.44 -5.25 -24.34
C SER A 50 14.90 -5.73 -24.45
N PRO A 51 15.42 -6.46 -23.45
CA PRO A 51 16.72 -7.10 -23.51
C PRO A 51 16.90 -8.01 -24.74
N ALA A 52 18.14 -8.15 -25.20
CA ALA A 52 18.46 -8.94 -26.40
C ALA A 52 18.00 -10.40 -26.31
N THR A 53 17.98 -10.99 -25.11
CA THR A 53 17.49 -12.36 -24.88
C THR A 53 16.01 -12.51 -25.23
N PHE A 54 15.19 -11.52 -24.87
CA PHE A 54 13.76 -11.50 -25.20
C PHE A 54 13.54 -11.18 -26.67
N ARG A 55 14.25 -10.19 -27.24
CA ARG A 55 14.13 -9.85 -28.67
C ARG A 55 14.47 -11.01 -29.60
N ARG A 56 15.45 -11.84 -29.26
CA ARG A 56 15.79 -13.06 -30.03
C ARG A 56 14.71 -14.15 -29.96
N ARG A 57 13.95 -14.21 -28.87
CA ARG A 57 12.82 -15.13 -28.71
C ARG A 57 11.54 -14.60 -29.36
N ALA A 58 11.46 -13.29 -29.58
CA ALA A 58 10.31 -12.58 -30.13
C ALA A 58 10.23 -12.61 -31.67
N LEU A 59 10.51 -13.78 -32.27
CA LEU A 59 10.50 -14.00 -33.71
C LEU A 59 9.45 -15.05 -34.07
N GLY A 60 8.53 -14.67 -34.96
CA GLY A 60 7.60 -15.58 -35.60
C GLY A 60 7.86 -15.64 -37.11
N HIS A 61 7.27 -16.62 -37.78
CA HIS A 61 7.23 -16.63 -39.25
C HIS A 61 5.83 -17.04 -39.70
N LEU A 62 5.44 -16.63 -40.90
CA LEU A 62 4.21 -17.09 -41.50
C LEU A 62 4.33 -18.58 -41.81
N ALA A 63 3.26 -19.34 -41.54
CA ALA A 63 3.24 -20.77 -41.86
C ALA A 63 3.41 -20.98 -43.38
N SER A 64 4.42 -21.74 -43.77
CA SER A 64 4.62 -22.16 -45.16
C SER A 64 4.02 -23.56 -45.34
N TYR A 65 3.07 -23.71 -46.27
CA TYR A 65 2.44 -24.96 -46.74
C TYR A 65 2.01 -26.00 -45.68
N GLU A 66 0.69 -26.13 -45.49
CA GLU A 66 -0.09 -27.27 -44.94
C GLU A 66 0.29 -27.92 -43.59
N THR A 67 1.36 -27.52 -42.90
CA THR A 67 1.86 -28.24 -41.72
C THR A 67 1.65 -27.54 -40.36
N ALA A 68 1.02 -26.37 -40.29
CA ALA A 68 0.91 -25.63 -39.02
C ALA A 68 -0.53 -25.36 -38.53
N SER A 69 -0.69 -25.52 -37.21
CA SER A 69 -1.89 -25.28 -36.39
C SER A 69 -2.33 -23.80 -36.31
N GLY A 70 -1.98 -22.96 -37.29
CA GLY A 70 -2.31 -21.52 -37.32
C GLY A 70 -1.57 -20.70 -38.38
N PRO A 71 -1.93 -19.41 -38.57
CA PRO A 71 -1.36 -18.54 -39.61
C PRO A 71 0.07 -18.06 -39.31
N VAL A 72 0.48 -18.06 -38.04
CA VAL A 72 1.84 -17.69 -37.58
C VAL A 72 2.42 -18.83 -36.78
N VAL A 73 3.65 -19.20 -37.08
CA VAL A 73 4.42 -20.20 -36.35
C VAL A 73 5.40 -19.48 -35.44
N PHE A 74 5.35 -19.83 -34.15
CA PHE A 74 6.24 -19.31 -33.12
C PHE A 74 7.22 -20.41 -32.70
N SER A 75 8.52 -20.15 -32.82
CA SER A 75 9.53 -21.15 -32.48
C SER A 75 9.68 -21.37 -30.97
N ASN A 76 9.47 -20.32 -30.16
CA ASN A 76 9.80 -20.30 -28.73
C ASN A 76 8.63 -19.85 -27.84
N ARG A 77 7.39 -20.23 -28.18
CA ARG A 77 6.20 -19.88 -27.40
C ARG A 77 6.02 -20.86 -26.24
N SER A 78 5.95 -20.31 -25.04
CA SER A 78 5.75 -21.04 -23.78
C SER A 78 4.29 -21.12 -23.34
N ARG A 79 3.42 -20.25 -23.89
CA ARG A 79 2.00 -20.10 -23.54
C ARG A 79 1.77 -19.87 -22.04
N THR A 80 2.72 -19.23 -21.37
CA THR A 80 2.59 -18.87 -19.95
C THR A 80 2.01 -17.48 -19.78
N THR A 81 1.21 -17.29 -18.74
CA THR A 81 0.63 -16.01 -18.36
C THR A 81 0.97 -15.66 -16.93
N LEU A 82 1.25 -14.39 -16.67
CA LEU A 82 1.47 -13.88 -15.31
C LEU A 82 0.15 -13.81 -14.54
N ARG A 83 0.08 -14.58 -13.46
CA ARG A 83 -0.97 -14.50 -12.45
C ARG A 83 -0.43 -13.80 -11.20
N VAL A 84 -1.13 -12.76 -10.78
CA VAL A 84 -0.92 -12.07 -9.51
C VAL A 84 -2.03 -12.51 -8.58
N SER A 85 -1.65 -13.03 -7.41
CA SER A 85 -2.60 -13.41 -6.38
C SER A 85 -2.23 -12.80 -5.03
N LEU A 86 -3.23 -12.41 -4.25
CA LEU A 86 -3.08 -11.94 -2.88
C LEU A 86 -3.76 -12.93 -1.94
N ARG A 87 -3.02 -13.44 -0.96
CA ARG A 87 -3.56 -14.23 0.14
C ARG A 87 -3.64 -13.36 1.39
N LEU A 88 -4.84 -13.23 1.94
CA LEU A 88 -5.13 -12.51 3.17
C LEU A 88 -5.60 -13.49 4.24
N LEU A 89 -4.99 -13.43 5.41
CA LEU A 89 -5.42 -14.15 6.60
C LEU A 89 -6.21 -13.20 7.48
N ASN A 90 -7.50 -13.45 7.62
CA ASN A 90 -8.38 -12.65 8.47
C ASN A 90 -8.11 -12.94 9.96
N SER A 91 -8.58 -12.04 10.84
CA SER A 91 -8.52 -12.22 12.30
C SER A 91 -9.14 -13.52 12.79
N ASP A 92 -10.12 -14.03 12.05
CA ASP A 92 -10.91 -15.21 12.39
C ASP A 92 -10.22 -16.51 11.91
N GLY A 93 -9.02 -16.38 11.31
CA GLY A 93 -8.25 -17.48 10.74
C GLY A 93 -8.74 -17.94 9.37
N THR A 94 -9.73 -17.25 8.78
CA THR A 94 -10.18 -17.54 7.42
C THR A 94 -9.19 -16.99 6.39
N GLU A 95 -8.84 -17.83 5.42
CA GLU A 95 -7.97 -17.43 4.31
C GLU A 95 -8.81 -17.00 3.11
N GLU A 96 -8.51 -15.82 2.59
CA GLU A 96 -9.07 -15.31 1.35
C GLU A 96 -7.97 -15.20 0.31
N VAL A 97 -8.22 -15.75 -0.87
CA VAL A 97 -7.28 -15.69 -1.99
C VAL A 97 -7.95 -14.99 -3.16
N TYR A 98 -7.30 -13.93 -3.62
CA TYR A 98 -7.72 -13.13 -4.76
C TYR A 98 -6.72 -13.31 -5.91
N TYR A 99 -7.19 -13.18 -7.15
CA TYR A 99 -6.35 -13.26 -8.34
C TYR A 99 -6.80 -12.25 -9.39
N ASN A 100 -5.86 -11.80 -10.23
CA ASN A 100 -6.16 -10.90 -11.34
C ASN A 100 -7.00 -11.59 -12.42
N GLN A 101 -7.86 -10.82 -13.09
CA GLN A 101 -8.63 -11.29 -14.24
C GLN A 101 -7.74 -11.36 -15.48
N TYR A 102 -7.85 -12.48 -16.19
CA TYR A 102 -7.21 -12.66 -17.47
C TYR A 102 -8.13 -12.16 -18.59
N GLN A 103 -7.64 -11.22 -19.40
CA GLN A 103 -8.31 -10.84 -20.64
C GLN A 103 -7.92 -11.81 -21.75
N GLU A 104 -8.83 -12.69 -22.14
CA GLU A 104 -8.66 -13.50 -23.34
C GLU A 104 -8.37 -12.60 -24.55
N SER A 105 -7.24 -12.84 -25.20
CA SER A 105 -6.89 -12.15 -26.43
C SER A 105 -7.72 -12.72 -27.57
N ASP A 106 -8.18 -11.85 -28.49
CA ASP A 106 -8.83 -12.28 -29.75
C ASP A 106 -7.87 -13.16 -30.57
N ASN A 107 -7.91 -14.47 -30.36
CA ASN A 107 -7.08 -15.41 -31.09
C ASN A 107 -7.61 -15.67 -32.51
N GLY A 108 -8.76 -15.08 -32.90
CA GLY A 108 -9.38 -15.27 -34.20
C GLY A 108 -8.69 -14.49 -35.32
N SER A 109 -7.98 -13.40 -35.00
CA SER A 109 -7.29 -12.55 -35.97
C SER A 109 -5.77 -12.70 -35.91
N LEU A 110 -5.11 -12.51 -37.06
CA LEU A 110 -3.64 -12.52 -37.18
C LEU A 110 -2.99 -11.51 -36.22
N ASP A 111 -3.60 -10.32 -36.08
CA ASP A 111 -3.13 -9.27 -35.18
C ASP A 111 -3.29 -9.68 -33.71
N GLY A 112 -4.42 -10.27 -33.34
CA GLY A 112 -4.66 -10.73 -31.98
C GLY A 112 -3.76 -11.90 -31.58
N ILE A 113 -3.43 -12.81 -32.49
CA ILE A 113 -2.41 -13.85 -32.27
C ILE A 113 -1.03 -13.25 -31.98
N LEU A 114 -0.61 -12.22 -32.74
CA LEU A 114 0.65 -11.52 -32.50
C LEU A 114 0.64 -10.73 -31.19
N ARG A 115 -0.47 -10.06 -30.85
CA ARG A 115 -0.64 -9.37 -29.55
C ARG A 115 -0.59 -10.34 -28.37
N ALA A 116 -1.22 -11.51 -28.50
CA ALA A 116 -1.18 -12.54 -27.47
C ALA A 116 0.25 -13.05 -27.25
N ALA A 117 1.00 -13.29 -28.34
CA ALA A 117 2.40 -13.70 -28.27
C ALA A 117 3.31 -12.59 -27.69
N GLN A 118 3.04 -11.32 -28.02
CA GLN A 118 3.74 -10.17 -27.45
C GLN A 118 3.46 -10.04 -25.95
N ARG A 119 2.19 -10.15 -25.52
CA ARG A 119 1.81 -10.08 -24.11
C ARG A 119 2.50 -11.16 -23.28
N GLU A 120 2.47 -12.41 -23.75
CA GLU A 120 3.18 -13.53 -23.11
C GLU A 120 4.66 -13.19 -22.88
N LEU A 121 5.33 -12.62 -23.90
CA LEU A 121 6.74 -12.27 -23.82
C LEU A 121 7.01 -11.13 -22.83
N ILE A 122 6.12 -10.14 -22.78
CA ILE A 122 6.16 -9.04 -21.80
C ILE A 122 6.01 -9.58 -20.38
N GLU A 123 5.04 -10.47 -20.15
CA GLU A 123 4.79 -11.07 -18.84
C GLU A 123 5.98 -11.91 -18.33
N GLN A 124 6.67 -12.62 -19.22
CA GLN A 124 7.92 -13.31 -18.88
C GLN A 124 9.06 -12.35 -18.56
N GLU A 125 9.12 -11.22 -19.25
CA GLU A 125 10.09 -10.18 -18.98
C GLU A 125 9.85 -9.56 -17.59
N ILE A 126 8.60 -9.22 -17.28
CA ILE A 126 8.16 -8.79 -15.96
C ILE A 126 8.59 -9.82 -14.92
N PHE A 127 8.26 -11.10 -15.12
CA PHE A 127 8.61 -12.16 -14.17
C PHE A 127 10.12 -12.28 -13.95
N THR A 128 10.92 -12.13 -15.01
CA THR A 128 12.40 -12.14 -14.89
C THR A 128 12.91 -10.93 -14.10
N ALA A 129 12.31 -9.75 -14.28
CA ALA A 129 12.62 -8.57 -13.49
C ALA A 129 12.22 -8.75 -12.01
N LEU A 130 11.08 -9.41 -11.76
CA LEU A 130 10.59 -9.74 -10.42
C LEU A 130 11.51 -10.73 -9.69
N ILE A 131 12.02 -11.76 -10.36
CA ILE A 131 13.01 -12.69 -9.77
C ILE A 131 14.25 -11.92 -9.30
N ARG A 132 14.77 -11.02 -10.14
CA ARG A 132 15.94 -10.19 -9.79
C ARG A 132 15.64 -9.24 -8.63
N GLY A 133 14.44 -8.68 -8.60
CA GLY A 133 13.98 -7.84 -7.49
C GLY A 133 13.88 -8.63 -6.19
N ALA A 134 13.26 -9.81 -6.23
CA ALA A 134 13.05 -10.67 -5.07
C ALA A 134 14.37 -11.14 -4.44
N GLY A 135 15.39 -11.40 -5.24
CA GLY A 135 16.73 -11.77 -4.76
C GLY A 135 17.49 -10.65 -4.03
N ASN A 136 17.04 -9.39 -4.16
CA ASN A 136 17.68 -8.22 -3.57
C ASN A 136 16.84 -7.56 -2.47
N LEU A 137 15.77 -8.21 -1.98
CA LEU A 137 14.92 -7.62 -0.95
C LEU A 137 15.65 -7.56 0.40
N PRO A 138 15.72 -6.38 1.04
CA PRO A 138 16.54 -6.20 2.24
C PRO A 138 15.91 -6.78 3.51
N THR A 139 14.58 -6.83 3.60
CA THR A 139 13.85 -7.08 4.86
C THR A 139 12.72 -8.09 4.74
N THR A 140 12.33 -8.47 3.53
CA THR A 140 11.18 -9.35 3.28
C THR A 140 11.62 -10.76 2.89
N THR A 141 11.02 -11.77 3.51
CA THR A 141 11.20 -13.17 3.15
C THR A 141 10.54 -13.44 1.80
N ALA A 142 11.36 -13.65 0.77
CA ALA A 142 10.90 -14.08 -0.54
C ALA A 142 11.26 -15.55 -0.78
N ARG A 143 10.27 -16.34 -1.20
CA ARG A 143 10.48 -17.69 -1.71
C ARG A 143 10.40 -17.64 -3.22
N VAL A 144 11.49 -17.97 -3.88
CA VAL A 144 11.62 -17.87 -5.34
C VAL A 144 11.82 -19.28 -5.92
N SER A 145 11.02 -19.59 -6.93
CA SER A 145 11.10 -20.79 -7.77
C SER A 145 11.08 -20.36 -9.24
N GLU A 146 11.22 -21.31 -10.16
CA GLU A 146 11.28 -21.05 -11.61
C GLU A 146 10.00 -20.39 -12.16
N ARG A 147 8.84 -20.74 -11.59
CA ARG A 147 7.52 -20.23 -12.04
C ARG A 147 6.71 -19.56 -10.94
N LEU A 148 7.27 -19.40 -9.74
CA LEU A 148 6.56 -18.86 -8.58
C LEU A 148 7.46 -17.98 -7.73
N ILE A 149 6.95 -16.81 -7.34
CA ILE A 149 7.53 -15.94 -6.33
C ILE A 149 6.47 -15.71 -5.25
N VAL A 150 6.81 -15.98 -4.01
CA VAL A 150 5.95 -15.72 -2.83
C VAL A 150 6.67 -14.75 -1.93
N ILE A 151 5.99 -13.68 -1.54
CA ILE A 151 6.54 -12.59 -0.73
C ILE A 151 5.61 -12.31 0.44
N GLU A 152 6.13 -12.38 1.66
CA GLU A 152 5.39 -12.00 2.86
C GLU A 152 5.40 -10.47 3.02
N ILE A 153 4.33 -9.81 2.61
CA ILE A 153 4.26 -8.34 2.64
C ILE A 153 4.18 -7.84 4.07
N ALA A 154 3.28 -8.45 4.85
CA ALA A 154 3.03 -8.18 6.25
C ALA A 154 2.44 -9.43 6.90
N GLN A 155 2.38 -9.47 8.24
CA GLN A 155 1.76 -10.58 8.95
C GLN A 155 0.32 -10.81 8.46
N GLY A 156 0.08 -12.02 7.92
CA GLY A 156 -1.21 -12.41 7.36
C GLY A 156 -1.49 -11.89 5.94
N THR A 157 -0.48 -11.38 5.23
CA THR A 157 -0.63 -10.92 3.83
C THR A 157 0.54 -11.39 2.99
N GLU A 158 0.25 -12.25 2.02
CA GLU A 158 1.24 -12.81 1.11
C GLU A 158 0.90 -12.46 -0.35
N LEU A 159 1.92 -12.03 -1.10
CA LEU A 159 1.84 -11.77 -2.53
C LEU A 159 2.42 -12.96 -3.30
N TYR A 160 1.63 -13.51 -4.21
CA TYR A 160 1.99 -14.60 -5.11
C TYR A 160 2.08 -14.07 -6.53
N LEU A 161 3.19 -14.35 -7.19
CA LEU A 161 3.43 -14.01 -8.59
C LEU A 161 3.81 -15.31 -9.29
N GLU A 162 2.98 -15.77 -10.22
CA GLU A 162 3.11 -17.09 -10.84
C GLU A 162 3.04 -16.99 -12.37
N LEU A 163 3.85 -17.79 -13.07
CA LEU A 163 3.69 -18.04 -14.51
C LEU A 163 2.90 -19.33 -14.71
N VAL A 164 1.61 -19.17 -15.04
CA VAL A 164 0.65 -20.26 -15.22
C VAL A 164 0.50 -20.59 -16.70
N GLU A 165 0.27 -21.84 -17.07
CA GLU A 165 -0.01 -22.21 -18.46
C GLU A 165 -1.42 -21.75 -18.86
N SER A 166 -1.54 -21.08 -20.02
CA SER A 166 -2.79 -20.46 -20.48
C SER A 166 -3.96 -21.45 -20.54
N ASP A 167 -3.66 -22.72 -20.85
CA ASP A 167 -4.65 -23.79 -21.01
C ASP A 167 -5.22 -24.26 -19.66
N THR A 168 -4.59 -23.90 -18.54
CA THR A 168 -5.01 -24.27 -17.17
C THR A 168 -5.83 -23.19 -16.47
N LEU A 169 -6.01 -22.03 -17.10
CA LEU A 169 -6.79 -20.95 -16.52
C LEU A 169 -8.29 -21.22 -16.66
N PRO A 170 -9.09 -21.00 -15.61
CA PRO A 170 -10.54 -21.09 -15.73
C PRO A 170 -11.03 -20.02 -16.72
N SER A 171 -11.88 -20.42 -17.68
CA SER A 171 -12.47 -19.52 -18.67
C SER A 171 -13.30 -18.43 -17.97
N PRO A 172 -13.29 -17.16 -18.45
CA PRO A 172 -13.92 -16.01 -17.79
C PRO A 172 -15.46 -16.03 -17.78
N SER A 173 -16.09 -17.19 -17.96
CA SER A 173 -17.53 -17.36 -18.13
C SER A 173 -18.38 -17.23 -16.85
N GLN A 174 -17.80 -16.82 -15.72
CA GLN A 174 -18.58 -16.49 -14.53
C GLN A 174 -18.54 -14.98 -14.27
N PRO A 175 -19.69 -14.33 -14.02
CA PRO A 175 -19.72 -12.94 -13.55
C PRO A 175 -19.07 -12.92 -12.17
N ALA A 176 -17.77 -12.66 -12.12
CA ALA A 176 -17.05 -12.49 -10.88
C ALA A 176 -17.67 -11.28 -10.17
N VAL A 177 -18.19 -11.49 -8.97
CA VAL A 177 -18.47 -10.40 -8.05
C VAL A 177 -17.13 -9.70 -7.85
N HIS A 178 -16.94 -8.54 -8.50
CA HIS A 178 -15.71 -7.77 -8.43
C HIS A 178 -15.46 -7.38 -6.98
N SER A 179 -14.67 -8.19 -6.29
CA SER A 179 -14.25 -7.91 -4.93
C SER A 179 -13.15 -6.85 -4.97
N ILE A 180 -13.03 -6.10 -3.88
CA ILE A 180 -11.93 -5.14 -3.70
C ILE A 180 -10.58 -5.85 -3.84
N GLY A 181 -10.46 -7.09 -3.34
CA GLY A 181 -9.24 -7.90 -3.46
C GLY A 181 -8.88 -8.26 -4.90
N GLN A 182 -9.85 -8.57 -5.75
CA GLN A 182 -9.60 -8.82 -7.18
C GLN A 182 -9.12 -7.54 -7.88
N THR A 183 -9.77 -6.41 -7.61
CA THR A 183 -9.39 -5.10 -8.18
C THR A 183 -7.96 -4.73 -7.78
N LYS A 184 -7.53 -5.06 -6.56
CA LYS A 184 -6.12 -4.89 -6.14
C LYS A 184 -5.17 -5.74 -6.96
N CYS A 185 -5.50 -7.01 -7.22
CA CYS A 185 -4.66 -7.88 -8.04
C CYS A 185 -4.56 -7.37 -9.49
N ASP A 186 -5.66 -6.89 -10.06
CA ASP A 186 -5.70 -6.26 -11.39
C ASP A 186 -4.83 -4.99 -11.43
N MET A 187 -4.94 -4.14 -10.41
CA MET A 187 -4.12 -2.94 -10.27
C MET A 187 -2.64 -3.30 -10.20
N ILE A 188 -2.24 -4.28 -9.39
CA ILE A 188 -0.84 -4.73 -9.29
C ILE A 188 -0.37 -5.25 -10.64
N TYR A 189 -1.16 -6.10 -11.31
CA TYR A 189 -0.82 -6.64 -12.63
C TYR A 189 -0.56 -5.52 -13.65
N HIS A 190 -1.42 -4.50 -13.73
CA HIS A 190 -1.21 -3.37 -14.64
C HIS A 190 -0.08 -2.45 -14.20
N LEU A 191 0.10 -2.24 -12.90
CA LEU A 191 1.22 -1.47 -12.35
C LEU A 191 2.57 -2.08 -12.73
N LEU A 192 2.70 -3.41 -12.70
CA LEU A 192 3.92 -4.11 -13.12
C LEU A 192 4.28 -3.84 -14.60
N HIS A 193 3.27 -3.69 -15.46
CA HIS A 193 3.51 -3.32 -16.86
C HIS A 193 4.03 -1.88 -16.98
N ILE A 194 3.45 -0.95 -16.22
CA ILE A 194 3.92 0.45 -16.19
C ILE A 194 5.35 0.53 -15.66
N LEU A 195 5.66 -0.21 -14.59
CA LEU A 195 7.01 -0.26 -14.02
C LEU A 195 8.03 -0.91 -14.96
N LEU A 196 7.62 -1.87 -15.80
CA LEU A 196 8.48 -2.38 -16.88
C LEU A 196 8.78 -1.29 -17.91
N LEU A 197 7.77 -0.52 -18.34
CA LEU A 197 7.96 0.57 -19.29
C LEU A 197 8.89 1.66 -18.72
N ARG A 198 8.79 1.95 -17.42
CA ARG A 198 9.74 2.82 -16.71
C ARG A 198 11.15 2.26 -16.76
N LEU A 199 11.33 0.97 -16.48
CA LEU A 199 12.63 0.31 -16.57
C LEU A 199 13.22 0.40 -17.99
N HIS A 200 12.41 0.19 -19.02
CA HIS A 200 12.81 0.35 -20.43
C HIS A 200 13.24 1.78 -20.76
N SER A 201 12.45 2.76 -20.33
CA SER A 201 12.72 4.18 -20.55
C SER A 201 14.05 4.59 -19.91
N HIS A 202 14.30 4.17 -18.67
CA HIS A 202 15.58 4.41 -17.98
C HIS A 202 16.76 3.76 -18.71
N ILE A 203 16.61 2.51 -19.19
CA ILE A 203 17.67 1.83 -19.97
C ILE A 203 17.95 2.58 -21.28
N LYS A 204 16.91 3.07 -21.95
CA LYS A 204 17.02 3.85 -23.19
C LYS A 204 17.72 5.17 -22.96
N GLU A 205 17.32 5.94 -21.95
CA GLU A 205 17.96 7.19 -21.56
C GLU A 205 19.43 6.99 -21.24
N ARG A 206 19.78 5.92 -20.49
CA ARG A 206 21.18 5.59 -20.19
C ARG A 206 22.01 5.28 -21.44
N ARG A 207 21.42 4.64 -22.46
CA ARG A 207 22.09 4.38 -23.75
C ARG A 207 22.30 5.65 -24.57
N LEU A 208 21.35 6.58 -24.52
CA LEU A 208 21.43 7.85 -25.25
C LEU A 208 22.40 8.82 -24.56
N SER A 209 22.43 8.84 -23.23
CA SER A 209 23.30 9.73 -22.43
C SER A 209 24.78 9.34 -22.49
N THR A 210 25.09 8.06 -22.65
CA THR A 210 26.48 7.57 -22.79
C THR A 210 27.18 8.07 -24.06
N SER A 211 26.45 8.65 -25.02
CA SER A 211 27.04 9.19 -26.25
C SER A 211 27.61 10.60 -26.12
N ASN A 212 27.26 11.39 -25.08
CA ASN A 212 27.47 12.85 -25.08
C ASN A 212 28.03 13.47 -23.76
N GLY A 213 28.52 12.71 -22.77
CA GLY A 213 28.92 13.28 -21.47
C GLY A 213 30.24 12.76 -20.88
N PRO A 214 30.98 13.57 -20.08
CA PRO A 214 32.17 13.12 -19.36
C PRO A 214 31.81 12.03 -18.34
N GLN A 215 32.73 11.10 -18.10
CA GLN A 215 32.59 10.01 -17.12
C GLN A 215 32.08 10.55 -15.78
N VAL A 216 30.82 10.27 -15.47
CA VAL A 216 30.22 10.52 -14.16
C VAL A 216 30.83 9.52 -13.16
N ASP A 217 31.20 9.99 -11.98
CA ASP A 217 31.81 9.19 -10.91
C ASP A 217 30.97 7.92 -10.62
N PRO A 218 31.59 6.73 -10.50
CA PRO A 218 30.88 5.47 -10.25
C PRO A 218 30.11 5.45 -8.91
N ALA A 219 30.42 6.36 -7.98
CA ALA A 219 29.69 6.55 -6.73
C ALA A 219 28.36 7.31 -6.88
N SER A 220 28.13 7.96 -8.03
CA SER A 220 26.91 8.74 -8.33
C SER A 220 26.07 8.13 -9.44
N ALA A 221 26.36 6.88 -9.83
CA ALA A 221 25.60 6.18 -10.86
C ALA A 221 24.12 6.06 -10.42
N PRO A 222 23.16 6.47 -11.26
CA PRO A 222 21.74 6.41 -10.93
C PRO A 222 21.36 4.95 -10.63
N VAL A 223 20.73 4.75 -9.48
CA VAL A 223 20.21 3.44 -9.05
C VAL A 223 19.19 2.99 -10.09
N SER A 224 19.33 1.77 -10.61
CA SER A 224 18.38 1.28 -11.61
C SER A 224 16.99 1.12 -10.98
N PRO A 225 15.92 1.57 -11.66
CA PRO A 225 14.58 1.50 -11.11
C PRO A 225 14.19 0.04 -10.89
N THR A 226 13.54 -0.22 -9.76
CA THR A 226 13.08 -1.57 -9.39
C THR A 226 11.61 -1.74 -9.76
N VAL A 227 11.25 -2.93 -10.23
CA VAL A 227 9.86 -3.26 -10.60
C VAL A 227 9.06 -3.75 -9.40
N LEU A 228 9.72 -4.44 -8.46
CA LEU A 228 9.03 -5.09 -7.34
C LEU A 228 8.86 -4.19 -6.11
N GLN A 229 9.86 -3.35 -5.79
CA GLN A 229 9.85 -2.56 -4.56
C GLN A 229 8.63 -1.62 -4.44
N PRO A 230 8.23 -0.87 -5.49
CA PRO A 230 7.07 0.01 -5.38
C PRO A 230 5.77 -0.73 -5.06
N VAL A 231 5.62 -1.97 -5.56
CA VAL A 231 4.45 -2.81 -5.27
C VAL A 231 4.46 -3.23 -3.80
N ILE A 232 5.61 -3.65 -3.28
CA ILE A 232 5.76 -4.04 -1.86
C ILE A 232 5.47 -2.84 -0.95
N ASP A 233 6.07 -1.68 -1.25
CA ASP A 233 5.93 -0.48 -0.43
C ASP A 233 4.47 -0.04 -0.32
N ILE A 234 3.72 -0.03 -1.42
CA ILE A 234 2.29 0.34 -1.44
C ILE A 234 1.46 -0.66 -0.62
N LEU A 235 1.72 -1.97 -0.76
CA LEU A 235 0.97 -2.99 -0.02
C LEU A 235 1.29 -2.94 1.48
N GLN A 236 2.56 -2.75 1.84
CA GLN A 236 2.98 -2.55 3.23
C GLN A 236 2.34 -1.30 3.83
N TYR A 237 2.33 -0.21 3.08
CA TYR A 237 1.70 1.04 3.47
C TYR A 237 0.20 0.89 3.72
N GLU A 238 -0.51 0.13 2.89
CA GLU A 238 -1.92 -0.16 3.12
C GLU A 238 -2.12 -0.89 4.45
N THR A 239 -1.42 -2.01 4.67
CA THR A 239 -1.55 -2.79 5.91
C THR A 239 -1.18 -1.96 7.14
N PHE A 240 -0.13 -1.13 7.02
CA PHE A 240 0.28 -0.20 8.05
C PHE A 240 -0.82 0.83 8.39
N CYS A 241 -1.39 1.48 7.38
CA CYS A 241 -2.48 2.44 7.55
C CYS A 241 -3.70 1.79 8.22
N GLN A 242 -4.06 0.57 7.83
CA GLN A 242 -5.16 -0.18 8.46
C GLN A 242 -4.91 -0.43 9.95
N ARG A 243 -3.69 -0.85 10.31
CA ARG A 243 -3.30 -1.06 11.72
C ARG A 243 -3.33 0.23 12.53
N VAL A 244 -2.75 1.31 12.00
CA VAL A 244 -2.77 2.64 12.65
C VAL A 244 -4.20 3.12 12.86
N LYS A 245 -5.05 3.02 11.82
CA LYS A 245 -6.47 3.39 11.89
C LYS A 245 -7.22 2.57 12.95
N ALA A 246 -6.98 1.26 13.03
CA ALA A 246 -7.60 0.39 14.01
C ALA A 246 -7.25 0.82 15.46
N GLU A 247 -5.98 1.09 15.74
CA GLU A 247 -5.55 1.52 17.08
C GLU A 247 -6.06 2.91 17.45
N MET A 248 -5.99 3.87 16.53
CA MET A 248 -6.60 5.20 16.73
C MET A 248 -8.11 5.09 16.96
N GLY A 249 -8.78 4.20 16.21
CA GLY A 249 -10.20 3.93 16.34
C GLY A 249 -10.61 3.40 17.71
N LYS A 250 -9.76 2.62 18.38
CA LYS A 250 -10.02 2.15 19.76
C LYS A 250 -10.10 3.33 20.74
N ILE A 251 -9.16 4.27 20.67
CA ILE A 251 -9.14 5.47 21.52
C ILE A 251 -10.31 6.40 21.20
N VAL A 252 -10.63 6.59 19.92
CA VAL A 252 -11.80 7.38 19.50
C VAL A 252 -13.09 6.77 20.04
N SER A 253 -13.25 5.45 19.94
CA SER A 253 -14.39 4.71 20.49
C SER A 253 -14.47 4.84 22.02
N ALA A 254 -13.33 4.76 22.71
CA ALA A 254 -13.23 4.95 24.16
C ALA A 254 -13.77 6.32 24.61
N LEU A 255 -13.30 7.39 23.96
CA LEU A 255 -13.72 8.76 24.23
C LEU A 255 -15.19 9.00 23.92
N THR A 256 -15.66 8.47 22.79
CA THR A 256 -17.06 8.54 22.40
C THR A 256 -17.96 7.85 23.44
N LYS A 257 -17.59 6.65 23.91
CA LYS A 257 -18.33 5.93 24.97
C LYS A 257 -18.32 6.67 26.30
N ALA A 258 -17.27 7.44 26.59
CA ALA A 258 -17.22 8.32 27.77
C ALA A 258 -18.05 9.60 27.61
N GLY A 259 -18.68 9.82 26.44
CA GLY A 259 -19.47 11.02 26.15
C GLY A 259 -18.63 12.27 25.87
N VAL A 260 -17.36 12.10 25.47
CA VAL A 260 -16.47 13.21 25.11
C VAL A 260 -16.64 13.52 23.62
N PRO A 261 -16.94 14.78 23.24
CA PRO A 261 -17.05 15.16 21.84
C PRO A 261 -15.73 14.94 21.12
N ILE A 262 -15.75 14.20 20.00
CA ILE A 262 -14.55 13.90 19.21
C ILE A 262 -14.84 14.05 17.72
N LYS A 263 -13.87 14.60 16.98
CA LYS A 263 -13.83 14.53 15.51
C LYS A 263 -12.59 13.74 15.11
N PHE A 264 -12.79 12.74 14.25
CA PHE A 264 -11.73 11.88 13.76
C PHE A 264 -11.77 11.86 12.24
N GLU A 265 -10.69 12.32 11.62
CA GLU A 265 -10.51 12.33 10.17
C GLU A 265 -9.25 11.53 9.84
N PHE A 266 -9.39 10.51 9.00
CA PHE A 266 -8.29 9.64 8.59
C PHE A 266 -8.21 9.63 7.07
N ASN A 267 -7.20 10.31 6.52
CA ASN A 267 -6.95 10.33 5.10
C ASN A 267 -5.66 9.57 4.76
N ALA A 268 -5.82 8.33 4.30
CA ALA A 268 -4.71 7.42 4.00
C ALA A 268 -3.84 7.89 2.81
N VAL A 269 -4.40 8.68 1.90
CA VAL A 269 -3.72 9.13 0.68
C VAL A 269 -4.07 10.59 0.46
N GLY A 270 -3.08 11.48 0.60
CA GLY A 270 -3.27 12.91 0.39
C GLY A 270 -3.24 13.32 -1.08
N GLU A 271 -2.64 12.48 -1.92
CA GLU A 271 -2.39 12.74 -3.32
C GLU A 271 -3.59 12.40 -4.23
N THR A 272 -3.67 13.10 -5.35
CA THR A 272 -4.60 12.79 -6.44
C THR A 272 -4.13 11.57 -7.24
N GLY A 273 -5.03 10.93 -7.99
CA GLY A 273 -4.67 9.77 -8.82
C GLY A 273 -3.56 10.06 -9.84
N GLU A 274 -3.55 11.26 -10.43
CA GLU A 274 -2.50 11.70 -11.36
C GLU A 274 -1.15 11.85 -10.64
N GLU A 275 -1.14 12.43 -9.44
CA GLU A 275 0.06 12.54 -8.62
C GLU A 275 0.59 11.16 -8.21
N ILE A 276 -0.26 10.21 -7.85
CA ILE A 276 0.15 8.84 -7.53
C ILE A 276 0.84 8.19 -8.73
N VAL A 277 0.27 8.31 -9.93
CA VAL A 277 0.89 7.77 -11.15
C VAL A 277 2.23 8.46 -11.41
N ARG A 278 2.32 9.78 -11.19
CA ARG A 278 3.57 10.53 -11.32
C ARG A 278 4.62 10.04 -10.33
N LEU A 279 4.26 9.89 -9.05
CA LEU A 279 5.14 9.41 -7.98
C LEU A 279 5.67 7.99 -8.25
N ILE A 280 4.85 7.14 -8.85
CA ILE A 280 5.24 5.78 -9.24
C ILE A 280 6.19 5.79 -10.46
N CYS A 281 6.00 6.74 -11.37
CA CYS A 281 6.77 6.84 -12.62
C CYS A 281 8.10 7.60 -12.47
N GLU A 282 8.18 8.58 -11.57
CA GLU A 282 9.37 9.40 -11.34
C GLU A 282 10.33 8.75 -10.36
N ASP A 283 11.63 8.77 -10.66
CA ASP A 283 12.70 8.39 -9.73
C ASP A 283 12.90 9.52 -8.70
N GLY A 284 12.13 9.48 -7.61
CA GLY A 284 12.19 10.50 -6.55
C GLY A 284 11.99 9.93 -5.15
N ALA A 285 12.52 10.65 -4.14
CA ALA A 285 12.30 10.38 -2.71
C ALA A 285 10.88 10.71 -2.23
N SER A 286 9.96 10.94 -3.17
CA SER A 286 8.58 11.30 -2.91
C SER A 286 7.77 10.03 -2.71
N HIS A 287 7.32 9.81 -1.48
CA HIS A 287 6.56 8.65 -1.06
C HIS A 287 5.08 9.03 -0.95
N ILE A 288 4.19 8.10 -1.29
CA ILE A 288 2.77 8.24 -1.03
C ILE A 288 2.57 8.44 0.47
N GLY A 289 1.79 9.44 0.86
CA GLY A 289 1.56 9.78 2.25
C GLY A 289 0.13 10.20 2.53
N GLY A 290 -0.15 10.40 3.80
CA GLY A 290 -1.45 10.87 4.24
C GLY A 290 -1.39 11.50 5.61
N GLU A 291 -2.55 11.91 6.09
CA GLU A 291 -2.69 12.55 7.39
C GLU A 291 -3.92 12.07 8.14
N THR A 292 -3.84 12.17 9.46
CA THR A 292 -4.96 11.90 10.36
C THR A 292 -5.01 12.96 11.44
N THR A 293 -6.22 13.41 11.75
CA THR A 293 -6.47 14.41 12.78
C THR A 293 -7.49 13.89 13.78
N ILE A 294 -7.19 14.07 15.06
CA ILE A 294 -8.08 13.73 16.18
C ILE A 294 -8.31 15.01 16.98
N ARG A 295 -9.53 15.54 16.94
CA ARG A 295 -9.92 16.71 17.73
C ARG A 295 -10.74 16.28 18.95
N ILE A 296 -10.18 16.44 20.13
CA ILE A 296 -10.76 16.04 21.42
C ILE A 296 -11.41 17.26 22.08
N ASP A 297 -12.67 17.13 22.49
CA ASP A 297 -13.47 18.14 23.18
C ASP A 297 -13.43 19.53 22.52
N ASN A 298 -13.39 19.53 21.18
CA ASN A 298 -13.28 20.72 20.33
C ASN A 298 -12.11 21.67 20.64
N SER A 299 -11.15 21.29 21.48
CA SER A 299 -10.09 22.19 21.97
C SER A 299 -8.70 21.72 21.55
N ARG A 300 -8.37 20.44 21.75
CA ARG A 300 -7.07 19.88 21.39
C ARG A 300 -7.15 19.10 20.09
N THR A 301 -6.17 19.31 19.22
CA THR A 301 -6.04 18.57 17.95
C THR A 301 -4.72 17.83 17.97
N LEU A 302 -4.77 16.51 17.79
CA LEU A 302 -3.62 15.66 17.54
C LEU A 302 -3.54 15.43 16.04
N ARG A 303 -2.42 15.78 15.41
CA ARG A 303 -2.19 15.58 13.98
C ARG A 303 -1.07 14.56 13.79
N PHE A 304 -1.28 13.63 12.87
CA PHE A 304 -0.25 12.69 12.48
C PHE A 304 -0.13 12.68 10.96
N THR A 305 1.10 12.53 10.47
CA THR A 305 1.39 12.32 9.06
C THR A 305 2.07 10.97 8.91
N PHE A 306 1.76 10.27 7.84
CA PHE A 306 2.33 8.96 7.58
C PHE A 306 2.78 8.85 6.13
N HIS A 307 3.82 8.06 5.89
CA HIS A 307 4.45 7.90 4.57
C HIS A 307 4.77 6.42 4.30
N SER A 308 4.63 6.02 3.04
CA SER A 308 5.05 4.72 2.54
C SER A 308 6.56 4.50 2.74
N PRO A 309 7.02 3.30 3.13
CA PRO A 309 6.22 2.10 3.38
C PRO A 309 5.59 2.03 4.78
N SER A 310 6.19 2.64 5.82
CA SER A 310 5.72 2.50 7.22
C SER A 310 6.24 3.60 8.17
N SER A 311 6.25 4.86 7.74
CA SER A 311 6.63 5.98 8.61
C SER A 311 5.40 6.64 9.24
N LEU A 312 5.45 6.94 10.54
CA LEU A 312 4.43 7.71 11.26
C LEU A 312 5.09 8.82 12.06
N ILE A 313 4.60 10.04 11.90
CA ILE A 313 5.08 11.23 12.58
C ILE A 313 3.91 11.88 13.31
N ALA A 314 4.05 12.08 14.62
CA ALA A 314 3.09 12.84 15.43
C ALA A 314 3.52 14.31 15.53
N HIS A 315 2.58 15.20 15.27
CA HIS A 315 2.72 16.64 15.44
C HIS A 315 1.94 17.05 16.69
N ILE A 316 2.64 17.12 17.81
CA ILE A 316 2.09 17.59 19.08
C ILE A 316 2.45 19.06 19.29
N SER A 317 1.70 19.75 20.14
CA SER A 317 1.89 21.20 20.39
C SER A 317 3.32 21.62 20.80
N GLN A 318 4.11 20.68 21.33
CA GLN A 318 5.45 20.95 21.86
C GLN A 318 6.59 20.32 21.03
N ALA A 319 6.28 19.40 20.10
CA ALA A 319 7.30 18.66 19.35
C ALA A 319 6.72 17.92 18.14
N THR A 320 7.61 17.56 17.21
CA THR A 320 7.35 16.58 16.15
C THR A 320 8.11 15.30 16.48
N LEU A 321 7.40 14.18 16.62
CA LEU A 321 7.96 12.91 17.08
C LEU A 321 7.78 11.83 16.02
N SER A 322 8.87 11.17 15.63
CA SER A 322 8.79 9.96 14.83
C SER A 322 8.35 8.79 15.72
N ILE A 323 7.29 8.10 15.32
CA ILE A 323 6.77 6.93 16.01
C ILE A 323 7.33 5.69 15.34
N SER A 324 8.12 4.91 16.07
CA SER A 324 8.79 3.71 15.56
C SER A 324 7.96 2.43 15.71
N SER A 325 6.92 2.44 16.57
CA SER A 325 6.10 1.25 16.82
C SER A 325 4.65 1.57 17.18
N ILE A 326 3.77 0.59 16.97
CA ILE A 326 2.36 0.68 17.36
C ILE A 326 2.19 0.85 18.88
N THR A 327 3.02 0.18 19.69
CA THR A 327 2.98 0.35 21.15
C THR A 327 3.28 1.79 21.56
N GLN A 328 4.25 2.43 20.91
CA GLN A 328 4.57 3.84 21.15
C GLN A 328 3.41 4.75 20.73
N LEU A 329 2.73 4.45 19.61
CA LEU A 329 1.52 5.17 19.20
C LEU A 329 0.42 5.08 20.26
N VAL A 330 0.11 3.88 20.73
CA VAL A 330 -0.93 3.65 21.75
C VAL A 330 -0.60 4.39 23.04
N GLN A 331 0.66 4.36 23.48
CA GLN A 331 1.10 5.08 24.66
C GLN A 331 0.95 6.60 24.48
N LEU A 332 1.45 7.15 23.38
CA LEU A 332 1.32 8.58 23.08
C LEU A 332 -0.14 9.04 23.03
N LEU A 333 -1.01 8.27 22.39
CA LEU A 333 -2.44 8.57 22.32
C LEU A 333 -3.08 8.56 23.71
N ARG A 334 -2.72 7.60 24.57
CA ARG A 334 -3.22 7.53 25.94
C ARG A 334 -2.77 8.73 26.76
N ASP A 335 -1.47 9.06 26.71
CA ASP A 335 -0.88 10.15 27.47
C ASP A 335 -1.47 11.51 27.08
N GLU A 336 -1.56 11.80 25.78
CA GLU A 336 -2.14 13.06 25.30
C GLU A 336 -3.65 13.16 25.55
N THR A 337 -4.37 12.04 25.42
CA THR A 337 -5.80 12.00 25.73
C THR A 337 -6.03 12.18 27.23
N GLU A 338 -5.26 11.51 28.08
CA GLU A 338 -5.34 11.66 29.54
C GLU A 338 -5.05 13.11 29.97
N LYS A 339 -3.97 13.69 29.45
CA LYS A 339 -3.62 15.10 29.68
C LYS A 339 -4.74 16.04 29.25
N CYS A 340 -5.38 15.77 28.10
CA CYS A 340 -6.51 16.55 27.62
C CYS A 340 -7.71 16.46 28.57
N LEU A 341 -8.08 15.24 28.98
CA LEU A 341 -9.20 15.02 29.86
C LEU A 341 -8.96 15.64 31.25
N LEU A 342 -7.78 15.43 31.86
CA LEU A 342 -7.44 16.01 33.16
C LEU A 342 -7.47 17.54 33.13
N GLN A 343 -6.97 18.17 32.05
CA GLN A 343 -7.07 19.61 31.87
C GLN A 343 -8.54 20.05 31.80
N ARG A 344 -9.37 19.32 31.06
CA ARG A 344 -10.79 19.65 30.96
C ARG A 344 -11.53 19.48 32.29
N ILE A 345 -11.18 18.47 33.09
CA ILE A 345 -11.70 18.30 34.45
C ILE A 345 -11.34 19.51 35.31
N CYS A 346 -10.10 19.98 35.23
CA CYS A 346 -9.64 21.19 35.91
C CYS A 346 -10.45 22.42 35.48
N ASP A 347 -10.72 22.60 34.18
CA ASP A 347 -11.52 23.72 33.66
C ASP A 347 -12.98 23.65 34.13
N VAL A 348 -13.60 22.46 34.10
CA VAL A 348 -14.96 22.23 34.62
C VAL A 348 -15.01 22.51 36.13
N GLY A 349 -13.97 22.10 36.85
CA GLY A 349 -13.83 22.36 38.28
C GLY A 349 -13.74 23.84 38.59
N ASN A 350 -12.86 24.57 37.90
CA ASN A 350 -12.71 26.02 38.04
C ASN A 350 -14.04 26.76 37.81
N GLN A 351 -14.79 26.38 36.77
CA GLN A 351 -16.11 26.95 36.48
C GLN A 351 -17.13 26.65 37.58
N ALA A 352 -17.10 25.43 38.15
CA ALA A 352 -18.05 25.02 39.18
C ALA A 352 -17.75 25.64 40.56
N THR A 353 -16.48 25.99 40.85
CA THR A 353 -16.05 26.52 42.15
C THR A 353 -15.63 28.00 42.11
N GLU A 354 -15.99 28.73 41.06
CA GLU A 354 -15.60 30.14 40.88
C GLU A 354 -16.03 31.02 42.07
N GLN A 355 -17.18 30.71 42.68
CA GLN A 355 -17.72 31.44 43.85
C GLN A 355 -16.98 31.15 45.16
N LEU A 356 -16.27 30.02 45.26
CA LEU A 356 -15.67 29.51 46.51
C LEU A 356 -14.15 29.73 46.56
N ASN A 357 -13.59 30.50 45.61
CA ASN A 357 -12.14 30.68 45.44
C ASN A 357 -11.38 29.34 45.40
N GLY A 358 -11.97 28.32 44.76
CA GLY A 358 -11.36 27.00 44.63
C GLY A 358 -10.13 27.02 43.71
N VAL A 359 -9.07 26.33 44.13
CA VAL A 359 -7.84 26.19 43.35
C VAL A 359 -7.85 24.82 42.67
N TRP A 360 -7.71 24.82 41.34
CA TRP A 360 -7.57 23.60 40.55
C TRP A 360 -6.25 23.58 39.78
N PHE A 361 -5.62 22.42 39.73
CA PHE A 361 -4.44 22.19 38.90
C PHE A 361 -4.35 20.74 38.45
N VAL A 362 -3.53 20.50 37.43
CA VAL A 362 -3.22 19.16 36.92
C VAL A 362 -1.81 18.79 37.37
N ASP A 363 -1.69 17.69 38.10
CA ASP A 363 -0.42 17.05 38.40
C ASP A 363 -0.14 15.99 37.33
N LEU A 364 0.72 16.34 36.37
CA LEU A 364 1.11 15.46 35.27
C LEU A 364 2.06 14.34 35.72
N LEU A 365 2.72 14.45 36.88
CA LEU A 365 3.63 13.42 37.37
C LEU A 365 2.86 12.23 37.94
N VAL A 366 1.71 12.51 38.56
CA VAL A 366 0.85 11.48 39.17
C VAL A 366 -0.39 11.19 38.31
N SER A 367 -0.54 11.91 37.19
CA SER A 367 -1.69 11.92 36.28
C SER A 367 -3.02 12.13 37.02
N ARG A 368 -3.10 13.23 37.78
CA ARG A 368 -4.30 13.59 38.56
C ARG A 368 -4.70 15.03 38.34
N SER A 369 -5.99 15.30 38.42
CA SER A 369 -6.53 16.65 38.55
C SER A 369 -6.97 16.85 39.99
N ILE A 370 -6.48 17.90 40.64
CA ILE A 370 -6.69 18.18 42.06
C ILE A 370 -7.44 19.50 42.17
N GLY A 371 -8.57 19.47 42.88
CA GLY A 371 -9.33 20.65 43.27
C GLY A 371 -9.33 20.81 44.78
N LYS A 372 -9.14 22.04 45.28
CA LYS A 372 -9.13 22.36 46.71
C LYS A 372 -9.91 23.64 46.99
N TRP A 373 -10.86 23.58 47.91
CA TRP A 373 -11.62 24.72 48.43
C TRP A 373 -12.10 24.41 49.85
N GLU A 374 -12.24 25.43 50.70
CA GLU A 374 -12.93 25.38 52.01
C GLU A 374 -12.85 24.03 52.79
N GLY A 375 -11.64 23.50 53.01
CA GLY A 375 -11.45 22.25 53.77
C GLY A 375 -11.77 20.94 53.02
N CYS A 376 -12.18 21.02 51.76
CA CYS A 376 -12.36 19.90 50.84
C CYS A 376 -11.17 19.76 49.87
N VAL A 377 -10.78 18.52 49.59
CA VAL A 377 -9.85 18.18 48.50
C VAL A 377 -10.47 17.07 47.67
N ILE A 378 -10.56 17.29 46.36
CA ILE A 378 -11.01 16.29 45.39
C ILE A 378 -9.86 15.97 44.45
N ASN A 379 -9.56 14.68 44.28
CA ASN A 379 -8.58 14.21 43.30
C ASN A 379 -9.26 13.30 42.28
N PHE A 380 -9.19 13.66 41.01
CA PHE A 380 -9.59 12.83 39.89
C PHE A 380 -8.37 12.14 39.29
N ARG A 381 -8.54 10.86 38.96
CA ARG A 381 -7.55 10.07 38.23
C ARG A 381 -8.25 9.37 37.07
N ILE A 382 -7.60 9.35 35.92
CA ILE A 382 -8.08 8.67 34.73
C ILE A 382 -7.27 7.38 34.56
N SER A 383 -7.94 6.33 34.11
CA SER A 383 -7.31 5.06 33.77
C SER A 383 -7.99 4.48 32.53
N TYR A 384 -7.23 3.70 31.78
CA TYR A 384 -7.74 2.92 30.64
C TYR A 384 -7.76 1.46 31.05
N ASP A 385 -8.93 0.84 30.98
CA ASP A 385 -9.05 -0.60 31.23
C ASP A 385 -8.57 -1.40 30.01
N SER A 386 -8.45 -2.72 30.15
CA SER A 386 -8.04 -3.64 29.07
C SER A 386 -8.86 -3.48 27.80
N ASP A 387 -10.14 -3.14 27.96
CA ASP A 387 -11.12 -3.06 26.87
C ASP A 387 -11.12 -1.68 26.19
N SER A 388 -10.09 -0.86 26.48
CA SER A 388 -10.01 0.54 26.08
C SER A 388 -11.20 1.36 26.60
N THR A 389 -11.81 0.98 27.71
CA THR A 389 -12.81 1.83 28.39
C THR A 389 -12.11 2.85 29.27
N ILE A 390 -12.64 4.08 29.27
CA ILE A 390 -12.14 5.14 30.14
C ILE A 390 -12.83 5.01 31.49
N SER A 391 -12.04 4.73 32.52
CA SER A 391 -12.46 4.75 33.91
C SER A 391 -11.93 6.02 34.57
N CYS A 392 -12.78 6.71 35.35
CA CYS A 392 -12.36 7.86 36.13
C CYS A 392 -12.65 7.59 37.60
N THR A 393 -11.62 7.61 38.43
CA THR A 393 -11.75 7.44 39.89
C THR A 393 -11.61 8.78 40.55
N VAL A 394 -12.50 9.08 41.49
CA VAL A 394 -12.44 10.29 42.29
C VAL A 394 -12.29 9.94 43.75
N SER A 395 -11.36 10.61 44.42
CA SER A 395 -11.17 10.52 45.87
C SER A 395 -11.45 11.89 46.48
N ARG A 396 -12.37 11.94 47.45
CA ARG A 396 -12.80 13.16 48.12
C ARG A 396 -12.40 13.08 49.58
N LEU A 397 -11.67 14.08 50.05
CA LEU A 397 -11.29 14.24 51.45
C LEU A 397 -12.02 15.46 52.02
N ILE A 398 -12.94 15.23 52.95
CA ILE A 398 -13.68 16.29 53.64
C ILE A 398 -13.16 16.39 55.07
N ARG A 399 -12.61 17.55 55.43
CA ARG A 399 -12.19 17.85 56.80
C ARG A 399 -13.39 18.40 57.59
N SER A 400 -14.01 17.56 58.40
CA SER A 400 -14.89 18.01 59.48
C SER A 400 -14.08 18.18 60.77
N GLU A 401 -14.54 19.03 61.69
CA GLU A 401 -13.83 19.42 62.92
C GLU A 401 -13.35 18.28 63.83
N LYS A 402 -13.82 17.03 63.64
CA LYS A 402 -13.43 15.89 64.49
C LYS A 402 -12.85 14.68 63.76
N HIS A 403 -13.15 14.45 62.48
CA HIS A 403 -12.54 13.36 61.69
C HIS A 403 -12.50 13.67 60.18
N SER A 404 -11.42 13.28 59.51
CA SER A 404 -11.32 13.28 58.04
C SER A 404 -11.99 12.04 57.46
N LYS A 405 -13.00 12.20 56.61
CA LYS A 405 -13.61 11.10 55.86
C LYS A 405 -13.13 11.12 54.42
N THR A 406 -12.74 9.96 53.91
CA THR A 406 -12.37 9.76 52.51
C THR A 406 -13.49 9.01 51.80
N TYR A 407 -14.01 9.59 50.73
CA TYR A 407 -14.99 8.95 49.85
C TYR A 407 -14.34 8.62 48.51
N MET A 408 -14.69 7.47 47.94
CA MET A 408 -14.25 7.07 46.61
C MET A 408 -15.46 6.77 45.74
N ASP A 409 -15.52 7.40 44.58
CA ASP A 409 -16.51 7.11 43.55
C ASP A 409 -15.79 6.78 42.24
N THR A 410 -16.38 5.89 41.43
CA THR A 410 -15.81 5.48 40.14
C THR A 410 -16.83 5.71 39.05
N PHE A 411 -16.41 6.40 38.00
CA PHE A 411 -17.15 6.55 36.76
C PHE A 411 -17.05 5.28 35.92
N THR A 412 -18.19 4.79 35.47
CA THR A 412 -18.30 3.75 34.45
C THR A 412 -19.03 4.30 33.23
N SER A 413 -18.45 4.13 32.04
CA SER A 413 -19.02 4.62 30.79
C SER A 413 -20.42 4.03 30.52
N GLY A 414 -21.36 4.86 30.05
CA GLY A 414 -22.65 4.40 29.50
C GLY A 414 -23.92 4.89 30.19
N LYS A 415 -23.84 5.49 31.38
CA LYS A 415 -25.02 6.07 32.07
C LYS A 415 -25.16 7.58 31.91
N ILE A 416 -24.05 8.30 32.00
CA ILE A 416 -23.95 9.77 31.95
C ILE A 416 -22.62 10.10 31.26
N ALA A 417 -22.53 11.23 30.56
CA ALA A 417 -21.26 11.70 30.01
C ALA A 417 -20.26 12.02 31.13
N LEU A 418 -18.97 11.78 30.90
CA LEU A 418 -17.91 11.95 31.89
C LEU A 418 -17.96 13.33 32.56
N PHE A 419 -18.02 14.39 31.77
CA PHE A 419 -18.00 15.75 32.30
C PHE A 419 -19.30 16.12 33.04
N ASP A 420 -20.43 15.55 32.67
CA ASP A 420 -21.69 15.76 33.40
C ASP A 420 -21.69 15.04 34.75
N TRP A 421 -21.15 13.81 34.79
CA TRP A 421 -20.94 13.08 36.04
C TRP A 421 -20.00 13.86 36.99
N ILE A 422 -18.91 14.43 36.47
CA ILE A 422 -17.98 15.25 37.24
C ILE A 422 -18.67 16.50 37.79
N ARG A 423 -19.45 17.23 36.96
CA ARG A 423 -20.21 18.40 37.43
C ARG A 423 -21.16 18.05 38.56
N GLN A 424 -21.92 16.97 38.42
CA GLN A 424 -22.84 16.51 39.46
C GLN A 424 -22.11 16.15 40.75
N LEU A 425 -20.92 15.55 40.66
CA LEU A 425 -20.13 15.15 41.82
C LEU A 425 -19.52 16.36 42.55
N ILE A 426 -19.04 17.36 41.81
CA ILE A 426 -18.55 18.61 42.39
C ILE A 426 -19.70 19.36 43.07
N GLN A 427 -20.85 19.52 42.41
CA GLN A 427 -22.03 20.16 42.98
C GLN A 427 -22.51 19.48 44.28
N LYS A 428 -22.56 18.14 44.30
CA LYS A 428 -22.89 17.38 45.51
C LYS A 428 -21.94 17.65 46.67
N THR A 429 -20.66 17.93 46.37
CA THR A 429 -19.63 18.16 47.39
C THR A 429 -19.61 19.61 47.88
N ILE A 430 -20.13 20.56 47.09
CA ILE A 430 -20.30 21.95 47.51
C ILE A 430 -21.47 22.09 48.49
N VAL A 431 -22.54 21.31 48.31
CA VAL A 431 -23.75 21.37 49.14
C VAL A 431 -23.62 20.58 50.46
N SER A 432 -22.65 19.65 50.53
CA SER A 432 -22.40 18.80 51.71
C SER A 432 -21.44 19.45 52.69
#